data_AF-A0A6I6UD77-F1
#
_entry.id   AF-A0A6I6UD77-F1
#
_cell.length_a   1.000
_cell.length_b   1.000
_cell.length_c   1.000
_cell.angle_alpha   90.00
_cell.angle_beta   90.00
_cell.angle_gamma   90.00
#
_symmetry.space_group_name_H-M   'P 1'
#
loop_
_entity.id
_entity.type
_entity.pdbx_description
1 polymer ?
#
loop_
_entity_poly.entity_id
_entity_poly.type
_entity_poly.pdbx_seq_one_letter_code
_entity_poly.pdbx_strand_id
1 'polypeptide(L)' 'MRSVPLYGRCGTCEVNVLEGEVEHGDSFLSDSERSEHHSILTCVSRAKAEKLRIKL' A
#
# COMPACT_ATOMS: atom_id res chain seq x y z
N MET A 1 -20.10 7.42 -5.22
CA MET A 1 -18.79 6.94 -4.70
C MET A 1 -18.96 5.47 -4.29
N ARG A 2 -18.91 4.55 -5.26
CA ARG A 2 -19.13 3.12 -4.98
C ARG A 2 -17.77 2.49 -4.70
N SER A 3 -17.60 2.07 -3.46
CA SER A 3 -16.52 1.24 -2.94
C SER A 3 -16.28 0.05 -3.87
N VAL A 4 -15.21 0.14 -4.66
CA VAL A 4 -14.66 -0.97 -5.44
C VAL A 4 -14.28 -2.07 -4.45
N PRO A 5 -14.57 -3.36 -4.75
CA PRO A 5 -14.23 -4.44 -3.83
C PRO A 5 -12.74 -4.38 -3.47
N LEU A 6 -12.42 -4.61 -2.18
CA LEU A 6 -11.09 -4.53 -1.56
C LEU A 6 -10.13 -5.60 -2.07
N TYR A 7 -9.97 -5.71 -3.39
CA TYR A 7 -9.10 -6.67 -4.05
C TYR A 7 -7.72 -6.08 -4.35
N GLY A 8 -7.46 -4.81 -4.01
CA GLY A 8 -6.14 -4.20 -4.19
C GLY A 8 -5.62 -4.17 -5.63
N ARG A 9 -6.47 -3.89 -6.64
CA ARG A 9 -6.06 -3.79 -8.06
C ARG A 9 -6.40 -2.46 -8.73
N CYS A 10 -7.10 -1.54 -8.07
CA CYS A 10 -7.53 -0.28 -8.70
C CYS A 10 -6.58 0.91 -8.49
N GLY A 11 -5.60 0.83 -7.57
CA GLY A 11 -4.64 1.92 -7.32
C GLY A 11 -5.22 3.18 -6.64
N THR A 12 -6.54 3.31 -6.51
CA THR A 12 -7.18 4.55 -5.99
C THR A 12 -6.82 4.87 -4.54
N CYS A 13 -6.44 3.85 -3.76
CA CYS A 13 -6.12 3.96 -2.34
C CYS A 13 -4.59 4.04 -2.09
N GLU A 14 -3.80 4.30 -3.13
CA GLU A 14 -2.33 4.41 -3.07
C GLU A 14 -1.88 5.68 -2.32
N VAL A 15 -0.94 5.53 -1.41
CA VAL A 15 -0.34 6.60 -0.62
C VAL A 15 1.17 6.39 -0.58
N ASN A 16 1.94 7.48 -0.58
CA ASN A 16 3.40 7.40 -0.47
C ASN A 16 3.82 7.12 0.98
N VAL A 17 4.77 6.21 1.15
CA VAL A 17 5.41 5.86 2.40
C VAL A 17 6.73 6.62 2.50
N LEU A 18 6.91 7.31 3.62
CA LEU A 18 8.12 8.06 3.94
C LEU A 18 9.09 7.23 4.78
N GLU A 19 8.58 6.31 5.61
CA GLU A 19 9.38 5.51 6.54
C GLU A 19 8.61 4.27 7.01
N GLY A 20 9.30 3.12 7.07
CA GLY A 20 8.79 1.84 7.59
C GLY A 20 8.53 0.77 6.52
N GLU A 21 8.39 -0.48 6.96
CA GLU A 21 8.13 -1.62 6.08
C GLU A 21 6.62 -1.86 5.87
N VAL A 22 6.24 -2.07 4.62
CA VAL A 22 4.85 -2.37 4.22
C VAL A 22 4.69 -3.86 3.97
N GLU A 23 3.65 -4.44 4.56
CA GLU A 23 3.14 -5.75 4.18
C GLU A 23 2.11 -5.58 3.05
N HIS A 24 2.55 -5.89 1.84
CA HIS A 24 1.74 -5.71 0.62
C HIS A 24 0.74 -6.86 0.45
N GLY A 25 -0.54 -6.53 0.47
CA GLY A 25 -1.64 -7.44 0.12
C GLY A 25 -2.27 -7.13 -1.24
N ASP A 26 -1.70 -6.15 -1.96
CA ASP A 26 -2.17 -5.72 -3.26
C ASP A 26 -1.60 -6.57 -4.40
N SER A 27 -2.31 -6.58 -5.53
CA SER A 27 -1.84 -7.17 -6.79
C SER A 27 -1.63 -6.09 -7.86
N PHE A 28 -1.52 -4.84 -7.43
CA PHE A 28 -1.33 -3.69 -8.30
C PHE A 28 0.16 -3.37 -8.48
N LEU A 29 0.93 -3.37 -7.38
CA LEU A 29 2.36 -3.09 -7.40
C LEU A 29 3.15 -4.31 -7.86
N SER A 30 4.17 -4.08 -8.68
CA SER A 30 5.14 -5.11 -9.06
C SER A 30 5.98 -5.57 -7.85
N ASP A 31 6.63 -6.73 -7.94
CA ASP A 31 7.51 -7.20 -6.86
C ASP A 31 8.66 -6.23 -6.55
N SER A 32 9.17 -5.52 -7.57
CA SER A 32 10.20 -4.49 -7.41
C SER A 32 9.69 -3.30 -6.59
N GLU A 33 8.52 -2.76 -6.95
CA GLU A 33 7.89 -1.64 -6.22
C GLU A 33 7.54 -2.02 -4.78
N ARG A 34 7.08 -3.26 -4.56
CA ARG A 34 6.79 -3.79 -3.22
C ARG A 34 8.05 -3.94 -2.37
N SER A 35 9.20 -4.26 -2.98
CA SER A 35 10.48 -4.34 -2.27
C SER A 35 11.05 -2.97 -1.88
N GLU A 36 10.65 -1.90 -2.58
CA GLU A 36 11.09 -0.54 -2.26
C GLU A 36 10.32 0.08 -1.09
N HIS A 37 9.11 -0.43 -0.79
CA HIS A 37 8.24 0.08 0.27
C HIS A 37 7.94 1.59 0.18
N HIS A 38 8.00 2.19 -1.02
CA HIS A 38 7.73 3.61 -1.25
C HIS A 38 6.24 3.95 -1.38
N SER A 39 5.39 2.97 -1.71
CA SER A 39 3.95 3.15 -1.88
C SER A 39 3.19 2.09 -1.10
N ILE A 40 2.00 2.45 -0.61
CA ILE A 40 1.08 1.53 0.09
C ILE A 40 -0.34 1.71 -0.44
N LEU A 41 -1.01 0.59 -0.75
CA LEU A 41 -2.46 0.58 -0.96
C LEU A 41 -3.18 0.38 0.38
N THR A 42 -3.62 1.48 0.98
CA THR A 42 -4.24 1.51 2.32
C THR A 42 -5.48 0.62 2.48
N CYS A 43 -6.10 0.22 1.38
CA CYS A 43 -7.30 -0.61 1.38
C CYS A 43 -7.03 -2.12 1.59
N VAL A 44 -5.81 -2.60 1.34
CA VAL A 44 -5.46 -4.03 1.51
C VAL A 44 -4.09 -4.27 2.16
N SER A 45 -3.19 -3.30 2.06
CA SER A 45 -1.83 -3.40 2.60
C SER A 45 -1.78 -2.91 4.04
N ARG A 46 -0.81 -3.41 4.80
CA ARG A 46 -0.64 -3.18 6.24
C ARG A 46 0.78 -2.70 6.55
N ALA A 47 1.00 -2.18 7.75
CA ALA A 47 2.34 -1.96 8.27
C ALA A 47 2.88 -3.30 8.82
N LYS A 48 4.08 -3.69 8.37
CA LYS A 48 4.79 -4.85 8.94
C LYS A 48 5.55 -4.47 10.22
N ALA A 49 5.96 -3.20 10.32
CA ALA A 49 6.57 -2.61 11.51
C ALA A 49 5.51 -2.09 12.50
N GLU A 50 5.94 -1.74 13.73
CA GLU A 50 5.06 -1.15 14.75
C GLU A 50 4.48 0.22 14.33
N LYS A 51 5.20 0.96 13.47
CA LYS A 51 4.81 2.28 12.97
C LYS A 51 5.18 2.42 11.50
N LEU A 52 4.31 3.07 10.74
CA LEU A 52 4.50 3.41 9.34
C LEU A 52 4.24 4.90 9.15
N ARG A 53 5.16 5.60 8.50
CA ARG A 53 5.03 7.03 8.20
C ARG A 53 4.64 7.19 6.75
N ILE A 54 3.50 7.81 6.52
CA ILE A 54 2.95 8.05 5.18
C ILE A 54 2.76 9.54 4.93
N LYS A 55 2.73 9.92 3.65
CA LYS A 55 2.47 11.28 3.20
C LYS A 55 1.04 11.35 2.65
N LEU A 56 0.17 12.07 3.36
CA LEU A 56 -1.18 12.43 2.93
C LEU A 56 -1.19 13.82 2.30
#